data_AF-A0A948FN82-F1
#
_entry.id   AF-A0A948FN82-F1
#
_cell.length_a   1.000
_cell.length_b   1.000
_cell.length_c   1.000
_cell.angle_alpha   90.00
_cell.angle_beta   90.00
_cell.angle_gamma   90.00
#
_symmetry.space_group_name_H-M   'P 1'
#
loop_
_entity.id
_entity.type
_entity.pdbx_description
1 polymer ?
#
loop_
_entity_poly.entity_id
_entity_poly.type
_entity_poly.pdbx_seq_one_letter_code
_entity_poly.pdbx_strand_id
1 'polypeptide(L)'
;MKTFDKSYLNKKIKFIAGVDEAGRGPLAGPVVASAVIFDAKTIINDVTDSKKLSEKKREYLFDEIYSKALSVGIGIIDEREIDKINILQATLKAMAAAVNNLTVTPDLILIDGNKVFNSPIPCECI
;
A
#
# COMPACT_ATOMS: atom_id res chain seq x y z
N MET A 1 5.40 -11.02 -8.81
CA MET A 1 4.47 -9.86 -8.80
C MET A 1 3.66 -9.74 -10.07
N LYS A 2 4.21 -9.38 -11.25
CA LYS A 2 3.38 -9.14 -12.47
C LYS A 2 2.32 -10.19 -12.85
N THR A 3 2.61 -11.47 -12.66
CA THR A 3 1.66 -12.54 -13.02
C THR A 3 0.49 -12.61 -12.04
N PHE A 4 0.70 -12.19 -10.79
CA PHE A 4 -0.30 -12.23 -9.74
C PHE A 4 -1.35 -11.13 -9.94
N ASP A 5 -0.93 -9.86 -10.09
CA ASP A 5 -1.89 -8.75 -10.28
C ASP A 5 -2.72 -8.91 -11.56
N LYS A 6 -2.13 -9.50 -12.61
CA LYS A 6 -2.82 -9.77 -13.88
C LYS A 6 -3.96 -10.78 -13.77
N SER A 7 -3.98 -11.65 -12.76
CA SER A 7 -5.08 -12.60 -12.57
C SER A 7 -6.40 -11.89 -12.19
N TYR A 8 -6.28 -10.73 -11.55
CA TYR A 8 -7.42 -9.91 -11.11
C TYR A 8 -7.95 -9.00 -12.22
N LEU A 9 -7.10 -8.60 -13.18
CA LEU A 9 -7.47 -7.68 -14.25
C LEU A 9 -8.50 -8.30 -15.21
N ASN A 10 -9.61 -7.60 -15.42
CA ASN A 10 -10.66 -8.00 -16.36
C ASN A 10 -11.48 -6.78 -16.82
N LYS A 11 -12.61 -6.98 -17.51
CA LYS A 11 -13.46 -5.86 -17.99
C LYS A 11 -13.97 -4.93 -16.87
N LYS A 12 -14.09 -5.43 -15.63
CA LYS A 12 -14.58 -4.70 -14.45
C LYS A 12 -13.47 -4.17 -13.53
N ILE A 13 -12.28 -4.78 -13.54
CA ILE A 13 -11.15 -4.40 -12.68
C ILE A 13 -10.02 -3.90 -13.57
N LYS A 14 -9.82 -2.57 -13.59
CA LYS A 14 -8.78 -1.89 -14.37
C LYS A 14 -7.68 -1.35 -13.47
N PHE A 15 -8.04 -0.78 -12.32
CA PHE A 15 -7.10 -0.20 -11.37
C PHE A 15 -7.05 -1.05 -10.11
N ILE A 16 -5.85 -1.51 -9.77
CA ILE A 16 -5.57 -2.26 -8.55
C ILE A 16 -4.66 -1.39 -7.69
N ALA A 17 -5.06 -1.16 -6.44
CA ALA A 17 -4.20 -0.53 -5.44
C ALA A 17 -3.52 -1.60 -4.60
N GLY A 18 -2.18 -1.60 -4.56
CA GLY A 18 -1.41 -2.35 -3.56
C GLY A 18 -1.22 -1.53 -2.30
N VAL A 19 -1.45 -2.12 -1.13
CA VAL A 19 -1.42 -1.46 0.17
C VAL A 19 -0.54 -2.24 1.14
N ASP A 20 0.39 -1.55 1.80
CA ASP A 20 1.31 -2.11 2.80
C ASP A 20 1.64 -1.05 3.87
N GLU A 21 2.11 -1.50 5.04
CA GLU A 21 2.47 -0.67 6.18
C GLU A 21 3.91 -0.83 6.67
N ALA A 22 4.39 0.22 7.33
CA ALA A 22 5.62 0.20 8.13
C ALA A 22 5.35 0.83 9.50
N GLY A 23 6.11 0.39 10.52
CA GLY A 23 6.04 0.99 11.86
C GLY A 23 5.16 0.27 12.87
N ARG A 24 4.77 -0.99 12.64
CA ARG A 24 3.99 -1.78 13.63
C ARG A 24 4.78 -2.34 14.81
N GLY A 25 6.06 -2.63 14.60
CA GLY A 25 6.94 -3.24 15.60
C GLY A 25 7.75 -2.29 16.48
N PRO A 26 8.16 -1.08 16.03
CA PRO A 26 8.90 -0.15 16.86
C PRO A 26 8.16 0.29 18.13
N LEU A 27 8.91 0.65 19.17
CA LEU A 27 8.39 1.18 20.44
C LEU A 27 7.97 2.66 20.37
N ALA A 28 8.39 3.37 19.34
CA ALA A 28 8.14 4.80 19.17
C ALA A 28 7.93 5.12 17.69
N GLY A 29 7.16 6.19 17.47
CA GLY A 29 6.82 6.67 16.13
C GLY A 29 5.45 6.19 15.64
N PRO A 30 5.02 6.74 14.50
CA PRO A 30 3.72 6.41 13.91
C PRO A 30 3.76 5.05 13.19
N VAL A 31 2.57 4.55 12.88
CA VAL A 31 2.38 3.60 11.79
C VAL A 31 2.08 4.36 10.51
N VAL A 32 2.76 4.01 9.42
CA VAL A 32 2.62 4.62 8.10
C VAL A 32 2.20 3.55 7.11
N ALA A 33 1.16 3.81 6.33
CA ALA A 33 0.74 2.95 5.24
C ALA A 33 0.82 3.71 3.90
N SER A 34 1.07 2.97 2.83
CA SER A 34 1.07 3.48 1.46
C SER A 34 0.10 2.68 0.61
N ALA A 35 -0.62 3.37 -0.26
CA ALA A 35 -1.42 2.77 -1.32
C ALA A 35 -0.86 3.23 -2.66
N VAL A 36 -0.60 2.30 -3.57
CA VAL A 36 0.01 2.60 -4.87
C VAL A 36 -0.77 1.94 -6.00
N ILE A 37 -1.08 2.72 -7.04
CA ILE A 37 -1.68 2.25 -8.28
C ILE A 37 -0.69 2.45 -9.42
N PHE A 38 -0.50 1.40 -10.23
CA PHE A 38 0.28 1.45 -11.47
C PHE A 38 -0.62 1.23 -12.69
N ASP A 39 -0.18 1.70 -13.86
CA ASP A 39 -0.74 1.24 -15.13
C ASP A 39 -0.43 -0.25 -15.30
N ALA A 40 -1.34 -1.02 -15.89
CA ALA A 40 -1.16 -2.46 -16.13
C ALA A 40 0.09 -2.78 -16.98
N LYS A 41 0.60 -1.81 -17.73
CA LYS A 41 1.82 -1.92 -18.54
C LYS A 41 3.07 -1.47 -17.80
N THR A 42 2.96 -0.82 -16.64
CA THR A 42 4.11 -0.32 -15.89
C THR A 42 5.02 -1.47 -15.47
N ILE A 43 6.32 -1.25 -15.64
CA ILE A 43 7.36 -2.19 -15.25
C ILE A 43 8.35 -1.44 -14.37
N ILE A 44 8.51 -1.93 -13.15
CA ILE A 44 9.60 -1.52 -12.26
C ILE A 44 10.42 -2.77 -12.01
N ASN A 45 11.66 -2.73 -12.48
CA ASN A 45 12.58 -3.85 -12.30
C ASN A 45 13.06 -3.88 -10.86
N ASP A 46 13.42 -5.06 -10.37
CA ASP A 46 14.01 -5.28 -9.06
C ASP A 46 13.15 -4.91 -7.83
N VAL A 47 11.85 -4.64 -8.02
CA VAL A 47 10.91 -4.55 -6.91
C VAL A 47 10.72 -5.94 -6.32
N THR A 48 11.38 -6.16 -5.19
CA THR A 48 11.25 -7.33 -4.33
C THR A 48 11.14 -6.85 -2.88
N ASP A 49 10.94 -7.75 -1.92
CA ASP A 49 10.81 -7.41 -0.49
C ASP A 49 11.89 -6.41 -0.06
N SER A 50 11.43 -5.24 0.44
CA SER A 50 12.28 -4.10 0.79
C SER A 50 13.35 -4.46 1.83
N LYS A 51 13.12 -5.51 2.62
CA LYS A 51 14.04 -6.02 3.65
C LYS A 51 15.32 -6.65 3.07
N LYS A 52 15.35 -6.95 1.77
CA LYS A 52 16.53 -7.51 1.08
C LYS A 52 17.31 -6.47 0.27
N LEU A 53 16.87 -5.20 0.28
CA LEU A 53 17.44 -4.13 -0.53
C LEU A 53 18.36 -3.24 0.30
N SER A 54 19.46 -2.78 -0.31
CA SER A 54 20.30 -1.74 0.29
C SER A 54 19.55 -0.41 0.34
N GLU A 55 19.95 0.48 1.25
CA GLU A 55 19.39 1.83 1.36
C GLU A 55 19.42 2.59 0.02
N LYS A 56 20.58 2.62 -0.65
CA LYS A 56 20.72 3.22 -1.99
C LYS A 56 19.74 2.66 -3.01
N LYS A 57 19.48 1.34 -2.96
CA LYS A 57 18.54 0.70 -3.88
C LYS A 57 17.08 1.04 -3.52
N ARG A 58 16.76 1.22 -2.24
CA ARG A 58 15.44 1.67 -1.80
C ARG A 58 15.17 3.11 -2.23
N GLU A 59 16.14 4.02 -2.10
CA GLU A 59 16.02 5.41 -2.59
C GLU A 59 15.79 5.46 -4.10
N TYR A 60 16.61 4.73 -4.86
CA TYR A 60 16.41 4.63 -6.31
C TYR A 60 15.02 4.08 -6.69
N LEU A 61 14.57 3.01 -6.01
CA LEU A 61 13.25 2.44 -6.27
C LEU A 61 12.12 3.35 -5.81
N PHE A 62 12.30 4.14 -4.76
CA PHE A 62 11.33 5.13 -4.32
C PHE A 62 11.06 6.14 -5.44
N ASP A 63 12.11 6.72 -6.02
CA ASP A 63 11.99 7.68 -7.13
C ASP A 63 11.37 7.03 -8.38
N GLU A 64 11.77 5.80 -8.70
CA GLU A 64 11.20 5.03 -9.82
C GLU A 64 9.72 4.69 -9.61
N ILE A 65 9.31 4.34 -8.38
CA ILE A 65 7.91 4.07 -8.03
C ILE A 65 7.09 5.34 -8.15
N TYR A 66 7.54 6.44 -7.53
CA TYR A 66 6.80 7.70 -7.54
C TYR A 66 6.64 8.28 -8.95
N SER A 67 7.68 8.19 -9.79
CA SER A 67 7.63 8.69 -11.16
C SER A 67 6.74 7.85 -12.09
N LYS A 68 6.54 6.56 -11.81
CA LYS A 68 5.78 5.63 -12.66
C LYS A 68 4.40 5.26 -12.12
N ALA A 69 4.10 5.59 -10.87
CA ALA A 69 2.79 5.38 -10.28
C ALA A 69 1.76 6.31 -10.92
N LEU A 70 0.57 5.77 -11.17
CA LEU A 70 -0.58 6.58 -11.56
C LEU A 70 -1.12 7.38 -10.38
N SER A 71 -1.05 6.79 -9.20
CA SER A 71 -1.49 7.41 -7.96
C SER A 71 -0.78 6.79 -6.76
N VAL A 72 -0.42 7.64 -5.80
CA VAL A 72 0.18 7.26 -4.53
C VAL A 72 -0.57 7.99 -3.43
N GLY A 73 -1.03 7.26 -2.42
CA GLY A 73 -1.66 7.80 -1.23
C GLY A 73 -0.92 7.34 0.01
N ILE A 74 -0.75 8.23 0.99
CA ILE A 74 -0.04 7.95 2.24
C ILE A 74 -0.99 8.18 3.41
N GLY A 75 -1.03 7.25 4.34
CA GLY A 75 -1.78 7.36 5.59
C GLY A 75 -0.84 7.24 6.79
N ILE A 76 -0.98 8.14 7.76
CA ILE A 76 -0.11 8.19 8.94
C ILE A 76 -1.00 8.26 10.17
N ILE A 77 -0.75 7.37 11.14
CA ILE A 77 -1.42 7.37 12.44
C ILE A 77 -0.35 7.45 13.52
N ASP A 78 -0.42 8.51 14.34
CA ASP A 78 0.55 8.77 15.41
C ASP A 78 0.42 7.81 16.60
N GLU A 79 1.44 7.82 17.45
CA GLU A 79 1.52 6.97 18.64
C GLU A 79 0.38 7.21 19.63
N ARG A 80 -0.12 8.45 19.72
CA ARG A 80 -1.19 8.81 20.66
C ARG A 80 -2.51 8.18 20.25
N GLU A 81 -2.75 8.07 18.95
CA GLU A 81 -3.91 7.37 18.44
C GLU A 81 -3.70 5.84 18.54
N ILE A 82 -2.50 5.33 18.26
CA ILE A 82 -2.14 3.90 18.45
C ILE A 82 -2.47 3.45 19.88
N ASP A 83 -2.09 4.24 20.89
CA ASP A 83 -2.35 3.93 22.31
C ASP A 83 -3.85 3.85 22.64
N LYS A 84 -4.70 4.60 21.93
CA LYS A 84 -6.15 4.60 22.13
C LYS A 84 -6.85 3.42 21.47
N ILE A 85 -6.45 3.09 20.23
CA ILE A 85 -7.20 2.14 19.39
C ILE A 85 -6.48 0.82 19.16
N ASN A 86 -5.29 0.64 19.72
CA ASN A 86 -4.34 -0.45 19.48
C ASN A 86 -3.68 -0.46 18.09
N ILE A 87 -2.54 -1.16 17.99
CA ILE A 87 -1.72 -1.17 16.78
C ILE A 87 -2.40 -1.80 15.56
N LEU A 88 -3.28 -2.79 15.77
CA LEU A 88 -4.01 -3.42 14.67
C LEU A 88 -5.01 -2.44 14.06
N GLN A 89 -5.82 -1.74 14.87
CA GLN A 89 -6.79 -0.78 14.34
C GLN A 89 -6.10 0.46 13.78
N ALA A 90 -5.01 0.92 14.39
CA ALA A 90 -4.20 2.01 13.86
C ALA A 90 -3.62 1.69 12.48
N THR A 91 -3.15 0.45 12.27
CA THR A 91 -2.68 -0.03 10.96
C THR A 91 -3.81 0.01 9.93
N LEU A 92 -4.97 -0.57 10.25
CA LEU A 92 -6.13 -0.58 9.35
C LEU A 92 -6.62 0.85 9.04
N LYS A 93 -6.56 1.76 10.02
CA LYS A 93 -6.89 3.17 9.85
C LYS A 93 -5.88 3.90 8.96
N ALA A 94 -4.58 3.60 9.10
CA ALA A 94 -3.54 4.12 8.22
C ALA A 94 -3.73 3.65 6.77
N MET A 95 -3.99 2.36 6.57
CA MET A 95 -4.25 1.78 5.24
C MET A 95 -5.48 2.40 4.57
N ALA A 96 -6.58 2.56 5.32
CA ALA A 96 -7.79 3.22 4.82
C ALA A 96 -7.51 4.70 4.44
N ALA A 97 -6.76 5.42 5.27
CA ALA A 97 -6.34 6.79 4.96
C ALA A 97 -5.45 6.85 3.71
N ALA A 98 -4.53 5.90 3.53
CA ALA A 98 -3.68 5.81 2.34
C ALA A 98 -4.52 5.64 1.07
N VAL A 99 -5.51 4.74 1.08
CA VAL A 99 -6.42 4.55 -0.06
C VAL A 99 -7.27 5.80 -0.32
N ASN A 100 -7.78 6.45 0.72
CA ASN A 100 -8.58 7.67 0.56
C ASN A 100 -7.77 8.87 0.00
N ASN A 101 -6.45 8.84 0.15
CA ASN A 101 -5.55 9.86 -0.37
C ASN A 101 -5.10 9.59 -1.83
N LEU A 102 -5.58 8.51 -2.46
CA LEU A 102 -5.36 8.28 -3.89
C LEU A 102 -6.15 9.28 -4.72
N THR A 103 -5.49 9.84 -5.74
CA THR A 103 -6.11 10.67 -6.77
C THR A 103 -6.88 9.86 -7.81
N VAL A 104 -6.61 8.55 -7.91
CA VAL A 104 -7.31 7.62 -8.79
C VAL A 104 -8.03 6.59 -7.92
N THR A 105 -9.35 6.44 -8.11
CA THR A 105 -10.14 5.44 -7.40
C THR A 105 -9.80 4.02 -7.91
N PRO A 106 -9.35 3.10 -7.05
CA PRO A 106 -9.13 1.71 -7.45
C PRO A 106 -10.45 0.94 -7.60
N ASP A 107 -10.43 -0.10 -8.43
CA ASP A 107 -11.52 -1.08 -8.55
C ASP A 107 -11.35 -2.25 -7.58
N LEU A 108 -10.11 -2.53 -7.16
CA LEU A 108 -9.73 -3.57 -6.22
C LEU A 108 -8.55 -3.09 -5.36
N ILE A 109 -8.57 -3.41 -4.07
CA ILE A 109 -7.49 -3.13 -3.12
C ILE A 109 -6.87 -4.47 -2.69
N LEU A 110 -5.56 -4.61 -2.91
CA LEU A 110 -4.76 -5.74 -2.43
C LEU A 110 -3.95 -5.29 -1.21
N ILE A 111 -4.12 -5.97 -0.08
CA ILE A 111 -3.53 -5.60 1.20
C ILE A 111 -2.50 -6.65 1.61
N ASP A 112 -1.25 -6.24 1.84
CA ASP A 112 -0.25 -7.10 2.49
C ASP A 112 -0.66 -7.30 3.96
N GLY A 113 -1.14 -8.50 4.30
CA GLY A 113 -1.60 -8.81 5.64
C GLY A 113 -2.75 -9.82 5.70
N ASN A 114 -3.43 -9.88 6.84
CA ASN A 114 -4.47 -10.88 7.11
C ASN A 114 -5.82 -10.29 7.52
N LYS A 115 -5.97 -8.97 7.43
CA LYS A 115 -7.17 -8.24 7.81
C LYS A 115 -7.47 -7.16 6.78
N VAL A 116 -8.74 -7.01 6.46
CA VAL A 116 -9.25 -5.90 5.63
C VAL A 116 -9.83 -4.81 6.54
N PHE A 117 -9.81 -3.57 6.05
CA PHE A 117 -10.57 -2.46 6.63
C PHE A 117 -11.93 -2.33 5.94
N ASN A 118 -12.87 -1.62 6.58
CA ASN A 118 -14.17 -1.36 5.98
C ASN A 118 -14.02 -0.41 4.79
N SER A 119 -14.40 -0.87 3.60
CA SER A 119 -14.23 -0.16 2.34
C SER A 119 -15.44 -0.39 1.43
N PRO A 120 -15.92 0.64 0.72
CA PRO A 120 -16.91 0.45 -0.35
C PRO A 120 -16.30 -0.21 -1.60
N ILE A 121 -14.96 -0.20 -1.71
CA ILE A 121 -14.19 -0.83 -2.78
C ILE A 121 -13.82 -2.25 -2.31
N PRO A 122 -13.95 -3.30 -3.15
CA PRO A 122 -13.52 -4.64 -2.80
C PRO A 122 -12.07 -4.69 -2.32
N CYS A 123 -11.83 -5.43 -1.23
CA CYS A 123 -10.51 -5.63 -0.63
C CYS A 123 -10.18 -7.13 -0.56
N GLU A 124 -8.93 -7.48 -0.84
CA GLU A 124 -8.40 -8.84 -0.71
C GLU A 124 -7.03 -8.80 -0.01
N CYS A 125 -6.81 -9.75 0.90
CA CYS A 125 -5.54 -9.94 1.58
C CYS A 125 -4.63 -10.83 0.75
N ILE A 126 -3.34 -10.51 0.69
CA ILE A 126 -2.33 -11.25 -0.09
C ILE A 126 -1.18 -11.74 0.77
#